data_AF-A0A0M2U2Y0-F1
#
_entry.id   AF-A0A0M2U2Y0-F1
#
_cell.length_a   1.000
_cell.length_b   1.000
_cell.length_c   1.000
_cell.angle_alpha   90.00
_cell.angle_beta   90.00
_cell.angle_gamma   90.00
#
_symmetry.space_group_name_H-M   'P 1'
#
loop_
_entity.id
_entity.type
_entity.pdbx_description
1 polymer ?
#
loop_
_entity_poly.entity_id
_entity_poly.type
_entity_poly.pdbx_seq_one_letter_code
_entity_poly.pdbx_strand_id
1 'polypeptide(L)'
;MEKVDLVKRWRDINYFGPVYGQHGGNCTEFLFTKGERVIDPRRTKTVLAALARVFSRDLVALRENCGRELGRRQAVPLLLDQEMVLIPVKARGGVDKDQGTTGYAVLGKVAAVEPAAGEGNRSVTVFADGTRITTLYSLNTLRSRVQQGKLLTGGYPFTQGVYSQLLREPPELAPGRVVYLLQLAEGVPMAPLLPFVSRRVPGVRKTGISHRLTGGGTQISRRLSGDGNRENQ
;
A
#
# COMPACT_ATOMS: atom_id res chain seq x y z
N MET A 1 -28.42 11.69 16.32
CA MET A 1 -27.09 12.09 15.82
C MET A 1 -27.26 12.62 14.41
N GLU A 2 -26.82 13.85 14.16
CA GLU A 2 -26.88 14.47 12.84
C GLU A 2 -25.77 13.92 11.93
N LYS A 3 -26.00 13.92 10.62
CA LYS A 3 -24.99 13.52 9.63
C LYS A 3 -24.06 14.69 9.36
N VAL A 4 -22.76 14.42 9.28
CA VAL A 4 -21.79 15.42 8.81
C VAL A 4 -22.09 15.78 7.36
N ASP A 5 -22.23 17.08 7.09
CA ASP A 5 -22.30 17.65 5.75
C ASP A 5 -20.90 17.62 5.10
N LEU A 6 -20.64 16.55 4.35
CA LEU A 6 -19.34 16.32 3.71
C LEU A 6 -19.04 17.33 2.60
N VAL A 7 -20.06 17.92 1.96
CA VAL A 7 -19.84 18.92 0.90
C VAL A 7 -19.23 20.18 1.51
N LYS A 8 -19.71 20.59 2.69
CA LYS A 8 -19.21 21.78 3.38
C LYS A 8 -17.92 21.55 4.14
N ARG A 9 -17.74 20.35 4.70
CA ARG A 9 -16.71 20.10 5.72
C ARG A 9 -15.50 19.29 5.27
N TRP A 10 -15.44 18.79 4.04
CA TRP A 10 -14.37 17.87 3.65
C TRP A 10 -12.96 18.44 3.84
N ARG A 11 -12.79 19.75 3.60
CA ARG A 11 -11.50 20.44 3.75
C ARG A 11 -10.98 20.47 5.17
N ASP A 12 -11.84 20.32 6.16
CA ASP A 12 -11.47 20.33 7.57
C ASP A 12 -11.18 18.93 8.11
N ILE A 13 -11.41 17.87 7.35
CA ILE A 13 -11.21 16.49 7.84
C ILE A 13 -9.70 16.23 8.00
N ASN A 14 -9.27 15.83 9.20
CA ASN A 14 -7.95 15.26 9.43
C ASN A 14 -8.03 13.73 9.35
N TYR A 15 -9.06 13.16 9.98
CA TYR A 15 -9.28 11.72 10.06
C TYR A 15 -10.77 11.37 10.17
N PHE A 16 -11.13 10.18 9.73
CA PHE A 16 -12.39 9.55 10.10
C PHE A 16 -12.27 8.03 10.22
N GLY A 17 -12.94 7.41 11.18
CA GLY A 17 -12.88 5.97 11.35
C GLY A 17 -13.94 5.37 12.27
N PRO A 18 -14.02 4.04 12.34
CA PRO A 18 -15.13 3.35 12.97
C PRO A 18 -15.07 3.46 14.50
N VAL A 19 -16.21 3.80 15.10
CA VAL A 19 -16.44 3.78 16.55
C VAL A 19 -17.78 3.09 16.86
N TYR A 20 -17.93 2.58 18.08
CA TYR A 20 -19.23 2.10 18.55
C TYR A 20 -20.02 3.29 19.09
N GLY A 21 -21.23 3.53 18.53
CA GLY A 21 -22.16 4.51 19.05
C GLY A 21 -22.77 4.08 20.39
N GLN A 22 -23.59 4.94 21.01
CA GLN A 22 -24.19 4.72 22.33
C GLN A 22 -25.00 3.42 22.46
N HIS A 23 -25.51 2.88 21.35
CA HIS A 23 -26.27 1.61 21.31
C HIS A 23 -25.49 0.45 20.69
N GLY A 24 -24.16 0.52 20.65
CA GLY A 24 -23.30 -0.51 20.04
C GLY A 24 -23.33 -0.52 18.50
N GLY A 25 -24.06 0.40 17.87
CA GLY A 25 -24.11 0.55 16.43
C GLY A 25 -22.77 0.99 15.83
N ASN A 26 -22.51 0.59 14.58
CA ASN A 26 -21.32 1.02 13.84
C ASN A 26 -21.47 2.44 13.33
N CYS A 27 -20.79 3.38 13.99
CA CYS A 27 -20.74 4.79 13.63
C CYS A 27 -19.34 5.17 13.12
N THR A 28 -19.18 6.43 12.71
CA THR A 28 -17.89 6.98 12.30
C THR A 28 -17.57 8.20 13.14
N GLU A 29 -16.43 8.20 13.80
CA GLU A 29 -15.87 9.41 14.41
C GLU A 29 -15.07 10.16 13.34
N PHE A 30 -15.30 11.45 13.24
CA PHE A 30 -14.45 12.40 12.54
C PHE A 30 -13.57 13.13 13.54
N LEU A 31 -12.31 13.35 13.17
CA LEU A 31 -11.44 14.35 13.74
C LEU A 31 -11.24 15.43 12.68
N PHE A 32 -11.70 16.64 12.98
CA PHE A 32 -11.49 17.81 12.14
C PHE A 32 -10.27 18.61 12.60
N THR A 33 -9.90 19.60 11.78
CA THR A 33 -8.90 20.59 12.12
C THR A 33 -9.21 21.25 13.45
N LYS A 34 -8.17 21.63 14.20
CA LYS A 34 -8.27 22.25 15.53
C LYS A 34 -8.89 21.34 16.61
N GLY A 35 -9.07 20.05 16.32
CA GLY A 35 -9.37 19.03 17.32
C GLY A 35 -10.84 18.73 17.54
N GLU A 36 -11.75 19.36 16.80
CA GLU A 36 -13.19 19.05 16.88
C GLU A 36 -13.44 17.58 16.50
N ARG A 37 -14.21 16.88 17.34
CA ARG A 37 -14.62 15.48 17.12
C ARG A 37 -16.12 15.38 16.99
N VAL A 38 -16.59 14.70 15.95
CA VAL A 38 -18.02 14.50 15.68
C VAL A 38 -18.30 13.05 15.35
N ILE A 39 -19.37 12.49 15.92
CA ILE A 39 -19.83 11.15 15.58
C ILE A 39 -20.93 11.25 14.53
N ASP A 40 -20.66 10.69 13.36
CA ASP A 40 -21.63 10.47 12.30
C ASP A 40 -22.31 9.10 12.48
N PRO A 41 -23.65 9.02 12.38
CA PRO A 41 -24.38 7.76 12.57
C PRO A 41 -24.10 6.73 11.48
N ARG A 42 -23.51 7.12 10.34
CA ARG A 42 -23.19 6.22 9.23
C ARG A 42 -21.94 5.40 9.55
N ARG A 43 -21.91 4.17 9.04
CA ARG A 43 -20.70 3.31 9.04
C ARG A 43 -19.59 3.95 8.19
N THR A 44 -18.33 3.69 8.53
CA THR A 44 -17.16 4.29 7.84
C THR A 44 -17.14 3.98 6.35
N LYS A 45 -17.58 2.79 5.92
CA LYS A 45 -17.71 2.46 4.50
C LYS A 45 -18.72 3.35 3.77
N THR A 46 -19.82 3.71 4.44
CA THR A 46 -20.88 4.57 3.90
C THR A 46 -20.41 6.01 3.85
N VAL A 47 -19.71 6.47 4.89
CA VAL A 47 -19.04 7.78 4.90
C VAL A 47 -18.04 7.90 3.74
N LEU A 48 -17.15 6.91 3.58
CA LEU A 48 -16.17 6.91 2.50
C LEU A 48 -16.83 6.97 1.12
N ALA A 49 -17.89 6.20 0.89
CA ALA A 49 -18.63 6.23 -0.37
C ALA A 49 -19.35 7.57 -0.59
N ALA A 50 -19.88 8.20 0.46
CA ALA A 50 -20.46 9.54 0.36
C ALA A 50 -19.39 10.61 0.08
N LEU A 51 -18.23 10.50 0.71
CA LEU A 51 -17.10 11.40 0.48
C LEU A 51 -16.55 11.28 -0.95
N ALA A 52 -16.43 10.06 -1.48
CA ALA A 52 -16.01 9.87 -2.87
C ALA A 52 -16.96 10.54 -3.88
N ARG A 53 -18.27 10.56 -3.60
CA ARG A 53 -19.26 11.27 -4.43
C ARG A 53 -19.08 12.79 -4.43
N VAL A 54 -18.59 13.40 -3.34
CA VAL A 54 -18.26 14.84 -3.31
C VAL A 54 -17.24 15.18 -4.40
N PHE A 55 -16.32 14.26 -4.70
CA PHE A 55 -15.29 14.40 -5.73
C PHE A 55 -15.67 13.74 -7.06
N SER A 56 -16.93 13.32 -7.24
CA SER A 56 -17.39 12.59 -8.42
C SER A 56 -16.54 11.33 -8.75
N ARG A 57 -16.01 10.66 -7.73
CA ARG A 57 -15.19 9.45 -7.88
C ARG A 57 -16.01 8.19 -7.66
N ASP A 58 -15.88 7.24 -8.59
CA ASP A 58 -16.30 5.87 -8.34
C ASP A 58 -15.29 5.17 -7.42
N LEU A 59 -15.76 4.73 -6.25
CA LEU A 59 -14.89 4.18 -5.21
C LEU A 59 -14.31 2.80 -5.58
N VAL A 60 -15.00 2.02 -6.43
CA VAL A 60 -14.54 0.70 -6.86
C VAL A 60 -13.40 0.88 -7.85
N ALA A 61 -13.63 1.64 -8.91
CA ALA A 61 -12.61 1.96 -9.92
C ALA A 61 -11.40 2.65 -9.28
N LEU A 62 -11.61 3.57 -8.33
CA LEU A 62 -10.51 4.22 -7.61
C LEU A 62 -9.64 3.22 -6.84
N ARG A 63 -10.26 2.28 -6.13
CA ARG A 63 -9.53 1.24 -5.39
C ARG A 63 -8.74 0.33 -6.32
N GLU A 64 -9.31 -0.04 -7.46
CA GLU A 64 -8.64 -0.86 -8.46
C GLU A 64 -7.46 -0.14 -9.10
N ASN A 65 -7.63 1.13 -9.44
CA ASN A 65 -6.56 1.95 -10.04
C ASN A 65 -5.42 2.18 -9.07
N CYS A 66 -5.69 2.72 -7.88
CA CYS A 66 -4.66 2.91 -6.86
C CYS A 66 -4.04 1.56 -6.42
N GLY A 67 -4.84 0.49 -6.40
CA GLY A 67 -4.38 -0.84 -6.02
C GLY A 67 -3.42 -1.42 -7.04
N ARG A 68 -3.73 -1.28 -8.33
CA ARG A 68 -2.87 -1.69 -9.44
C ARG A 68 -1.55 -0.92 -9.44
N GLU A 69 -1.62 0.40 -9.29
CA GLU A 69 -0.43 1.27 -9.24
C GLU A 69 0.50 0.91 -8.08
N LEU A 70 -0.06 0.54 -6.93
CA LEU A 70 0.71 0.18 -5.74
C LEU A 70 1.00 -1.33 -5.61
N GLY A 71 0.51 -2.16 -6.52
CA GLY A 71 0.61 -3.62 -6.43
C GLY A 71 -0.10 -4.21 -5.20
N ARG A 72 -1.20 -3.60 -4.73
CA ARG A 72 -1.92 -3.98 -3.49
C ARG A 72 -3.42 -4.13 -3.71
N ARG A 73 -4.02 -5.10 -3.03
CA ARG A 73 -5.47 -5.35 -3.05
C ARG A 73 -6.22 -4.87 -1.80
N GLN A 74 -5.53 -4.74 -0.66
CA GLN A 74 -6.16 -4.44 0.63
C GLN A 74 -5.58 -3.20 1.29
N ALA A 75 -6.41 -2.44 2.00
CA ALA A 75 -6.00 -1.20 2.66
C ALA A 75 -5.15 -0.34 1.71
N VAL A 76 -5.69 -0.09 0.52
CA VAL A 76 -5.05 0.75 -0.49
C VAL A 76 -5.33 2.22 -0.14
N PRO A 77 -4.33 3.11 -0.14
CA PRO A 77 -4.56 4.55 -0.15
C PRO A 77 -5.46 4.98 -1.31
N LEU A 78 -6.28 5.99 -1.10
CA LEU A 78 -7.26 6.43 -2.10
C LEU A 78 -7.02 7.90 -2.45
N LEU A 79 -6.72 8.17 -3.72
CA LEU A 79 -6.56 9.51 -4.27
C LEU A 79 -7.93 10.03 -4.75
N LEU A 80 -8.71 10.66 -3.86
CA LEU A 80 -9.97 11.28 -4.29
C LEU A 80 -9.71 12.55 -5.09
N ASP A 81 -8.76 13.35 -4.60
CA ASP A 81 -8.25 14.59 -5.16
C ASP A 81 -6.82 14.82 -4.62
N GLN A 82 -6.06 15.74 -5.22
CA GLN A 82 -4.71 16.11 -4.76
C GLN A 82 -4.69 16.58 -3.30
N GLU A 83 -5.73 17.28 -2.85
CA GLU A 83 -5.88 17.71 -1.45
C GLU A 83 -6.48 16.61 -0.55
N MET A 84 -7.02 15.54 -1.14
CA MET A 84 -7.81 14.52 -0.45
C MET A 84 -7.32 13.09 -0.74
N VAL A 85 -6.07 12.84 -0.37
CA VAL A 85 -5.48 11.51 -0.39
C VAL A 85 -5.72 10.83 0.95
N LEU A 86 -6.47 9.72 0.94
CA LEU A 86 -6.86 8.99 2.13
C LEU A 86 -5.92 7.83 2.40
N ILE A 87 -5.23 7.87 3.55
CA ILE A 87 -4.35 6.81 4.02
C ILE A 87 -5.11 5.91 4.98
N PRO A 88 -5.23 4.60 4.70
CA PRO A 88 -5.91 3.68 5.60
C PRO A 88 -5.12 3.52 6.89
N VAL A 89 -5.82 3.58 8.01
CA VAL A 89 -5.29 3.31 9.35
C VAL A 89 -6.18 2.30 10.05
N LYS A 90 -5.61 1.42 10.89
CA LYS A 90 -6.41 0.48 11.68
C LYS A 90 -6.84 1.18 12.98
N ALA A 91 -8.11 1.57 13.03
CA ALA A 91 -8.68 2.37 14.13
C ALA A 91 -9.05 1.52 15.34
N ARG A 92 -9.50 0.28 15.13
CA ARG A 92 -9.94 -0.62 16.21
C ARG A 92 -9.66 -2.09 15.92
N GLY A 93 -9.71 -2.91 16.97
CA GLY A 93 -9.73 -4.36 16.85
C GLY A 93 -11.06 -4.81 16.26
N GLY A 94 -11.03 -5.76 15.33
CA GLY A 94 -12.26 -6.37 14.82
C GLY A 94 -12.65 -7.50 15.76
N VAL A 95 -13.88 -7.47 16.26
CA VAL A 95 -14.46 -8.63 16.94
C VAL A 95 -14.94 -9.65 15.89
N ASP A 96 -15.50 -9.15 14.77
CA ASP A 96 -15.95 -9.94 13.62
C ASP A 96 -15.64 -9.26 12.27
N LYS A 97 -15.71 -10.03 11.17
CA LYS A 97 -15.39 -9.59 9.80
C LYS A 97 -16.20 -8.35 9.35
N ASP A 98 -17.45 -8.21 9.79
CA ASP A 98 -18.35 -7.15 9.36
C ASP A 98 -18.29 -5.86 10.18
N GLN A 99 -17.51 -5.86 11.26
CA GLN A 99 -17.45 -4.68 12.13
C GLN A 99 -16.66 -3.55 11.47
N GLY A 100 -15.74 -3.81 10.55
CA GLY A 100 -14.93 -2.77 9.93
C GLY A 100 -13.95 -2.16 10.94
N THR A 101 -12.67 -2.21 10.60
CA THR A 101 -11.57 -1.78 11.50
C THR A 101 -10.77 -0.62 10.92
N THR A 102 -11.01 -0.28 9.66
CA THR A 102 -10.24 0.70 8.91
C THR A 102 -10.86 2.08 9.02
N GLY A 103 -10.10 3.04 9.51
CA GLY A 103 -10.32 4.47 9.32
C GLY A 103 -9.37 5.02 8.25
N TYR A 104 -9.45 6.32 8.02
CA TYR A 104 -8.67 7.04 7.02
C TYR A 104 -8.16 8.36 7.57
N ALA A 105 -6.87 8.62 7.39
CA ALA A 105 -6.23 9.90 7.65
C ALA A 105 -5.96 10.64 6.33
N VAL A 106 -6.09 11.96 6.31
CA VAL A 106 -5.81 12.78 5.13
C VAL A 106 -4.31 13.04 5.03
N LEU A 107 -3.66 12.49 3.99
CA LEU A 107 -2.21 12.51 3.81
C LEU A 107 -1.61 13.91 3.88
N GLY A 108 -2.20 14.86 3.15
CA GLY A 108 -1.69 16.23 3.03
C GLY A 108 -1.66 16.99 4.36
N LYS A 109 -2.34 16.45 5.38
CA LYS A 109 -2.38 17.03 6.73
C LYS A 109 -1.52 16.27 7.73
N VAL A 110 -0.94 15.13 7.36
CA VAL A 110 -0.05 14.37 8.24
C VAL A 110 1.30 15.06 8.31
N ALA A 111 1.67 15.52 9.50
CA ALA A 111 2.98 16.09 9.78
C ALA A 111 4.00 15.00 10.13
N ALA A 112 3.61 14.02 10.94
CA ALA A 112 4.51 12.96 11.39
C ALA A 112 3.76 11.66 11.71
N VAL A 113 4.53 10.57 11.81
CA VAL A 113 4.09 9.30 12.37
C VAL A 113 5.09 8.84 13.43
N GLU A 114 4.58 8.51 14.60
CA GLU A 114 5.38 8.29 15.82
C GLU A 114 5.02 6.95 16.46
N PRO A 115 5.92 6.32 17.22
CA PRO A 115 5.54 5.20 18.08
C PRO A 115 4.54 5.68 19.14
N ALA A 116 3.56 4.84 19.47
CA ALA A 116 2.67 5.14 20.60
C ALA A 116 3.38 4.80 21.92
N ALA A 117 3.15 5.60 22.96
CA ALA A 117 3.56 5.25 24.31
C ALA A 117 2.71 4.07 24.83
N GLY A 118 3.34 3.08 25.47
CA GLY A 118 2.69 1.92 26.07
C GLY A 118 2.98 0.59 25.35
N GLU A 119 2.33 -0.48 25.82
CA GLU A 119 2.53 -1.84 25.31
C GLU A 119 1.79 -2.10 23.98
N GLY A 120 2.46 -2.86 23.11
CA GLY A 120 1.92 -3.31 21.82
C GLY A 120 2.43 -2.52 20.61
N ASN A 121 2.22 -3.09 19.43
CA ASN A 121 2.75 -2.55 18.17
C ASN A 121 1.82 -1.46 17.58
N ARG A 122 1.65 -0.37 18.33
CA ARG A 122 0.78 0.77 18.00
C ARG A 122 1.60 1.97 17.54
N SER A 123 0.95 2.88 16.82
CA SER A 123 1.57 4.10 16.32
C SER A 123 0.58 5.26 16.31
N VAL A 124 1.10 6.48 16.28
CA VAL A 124 0.33 7.72 16.30
C VAL A 124 0.55 8.45 14.98
N THR A 125 -0.53 8.90 14.36
CA THR A 125 -0.48 9.92 13.30
C THR A 125 -0.64 11.29 13.94
N VAL A 126 0.29 12.19 13.65
CA VAL A 126 0.29 13.58 14.10
C VAL A 126 -0.04 14.45 12.89
N PHE A 127 -1.05 15.31 13.04
CA PHE A 127 -1.47 16.23 12.00
C PHE A 127 -0.78 17.60 12.14
N ALA A 128 -0.76 18.39 11.08
CA ALA A 128 -0.09 19.69 11.02
C ALA A 128 -0.63 20.71 12.03
N ASP A 129 -1.88 20.54 12.47
CA ASP A 129 -2.51 21.36 13.51
C ASP A 129 -2.25 20.84 14.94
N GLY A 130 -1.35 19.86 15.10
CA GLY A 130 -1.00 19.25 16.38
C GLY A 130 -1.99 18.18 16.86
N THR A 131 -3.12 17.97 16.19
CA THR A 131 -4.07 16.91 16.56
C THR A 131 -3.49 15.52 16.27
N ARG A 132 -4.00 14.50 16.97
CA ARG A 132 -3.40 13.15 16.98
C ARG A 132 -4.45 12.06 16.90
N ILE A 133 -4.15 10.97 16.21
CA ILE A 133 -4.91 9.71 16.26
C ILE A 133 -3.97 8.52 16.51
N THR A 134 -4.36 7.65 17.43
CA THR A 134 -3.65 6.40 17.69
C THR A 134 -4.20 5.31 16.79
N THR A 135 -3.33 4.47 16.24
CA THR A 135 -3.67 3.37 15.34
C THR A 135 -3.10 2.05 15.87
N LEU A 136 -3.76 0.96 15.49
CA LEU A 136 -3.29 -0.41 15.76
C LEU A 136 -2.28 -0.92 14.73
N TYR A 137 -1.76 -0.06 13.86
CA TYR A 137 -0.65 -0.39 12.99
C TYR A 137 0.67 -0.18 13.72
N SER A 138 1.64 -1.02 13.39
CA SER A 138 3.04 -0.76 13.70
C SER A 138 3.51 0.52 13.02
N LEU A 139 4.53 1.15 13.58
CA LEU A 139 5.14 2.35 12.98
C LEU A 139 5.59 2.09 11.53
N ASN A 140 6.19 0.93 11.26
CA ASN A 140 6.63 0.55 9.91
C ASN A 140 5.44 0.39 8.94
N THR A 141 4.35 -0.23 9.39
CA THR A 141 3.14 -0.36 8.56
C THR A 141 2.56 1.01 8.23
N LEU A 142 2.43 1.88 9.24
CA LEU A 142 1.88 3.22 9.07
C LEU A 142 2.76 4.08 8.15
N ARG A 143 4.10 4.05 8.32
CA ARG A 143 5.06 4.71 7.42
C ARG A 143 4.91 4.23 5.98
N SER A 144 4.80 2.91 5.77
CA SER A 144 4.57 2.33 4.45
C SER A 144 3.25 2.83 3.83
N ARG A 145 2.19 3.03 4.63
CA ARG A 145 0.92 3.59 4.14
C ARG A 145 1.05 5.05 3.72
N VAL A 146 1.75 5.86 4.50
CA VAL A 146 2.04 7.26 4.17
C VAL A 146 2.85 7.33 2.87
N GLN A 147 3.91 6.54 2.74
CA GLN A 147 4.74 6.50 1.53
C GLN A 147 3.93 6.07 0.29
N GLN A 148 3.11 5.04 0.40
CA GLN A 148 2.21 4.61 -0.67
C GLN A 148 1.27 5.72 -1.12
N GLY A 149 0.72 6.50 -0.17
CA GLY A 149 -0.08 7.67 -0.52
C GLY A 149 0.69 8.74 -1.28
N LYS A 150 1.94 9.03 -0.87
CA LYS A 150 2.81 10.00 -1.55
C LYS A 150 3.18 9.56 -2.97
N LEU A 151 3.27 8.26 -3.23
CA LEU A 151 3.50 7.74 -4.58
C LEU A 151 2.33 8.04 -5.52
N LEU A 152 1.08 8.00 -5.02
CA LEU A 152 -0.11 8.33 -5.83
C LEU A 152 -0.18 9.81 -6.23
N THR A 153 0.43 10.72 -5.46
CA THR A 153 0.42 12.17 -5.77
C THR A 153 1.57 12.60 -6.70
N GLY A 154 2.37 11.66 -7.21
CA GLY A 154 3.48 11.97 -8.13
C GLY A 154 4.68 12.67 -7.49
N GLY A 155 4.76 12.72 -6.15
CA GLY A 155 5.85 13.36 -5.39
C GLY A 155 7.17 12.58 -5.36
N TYR A 156 7.27 11.47 -6.10
CA TYR A 156 8.48 10.69 -6.28
C TYR A 156 8.46 10.09 -7.70
N PRO A 157 9.54 10.17 -8.49
CA PRO A 157 9.60 9.50 -9.78
C PRO A 157 9.33 8.00 -9.61
N PHE A 158 8.33 7.56 -10.35
CA PHE A 158 7.80 6.21 -10.44
C PHE A 158 8.86 5.25 -10.99
N THR A 159 9.69 4.67 -10.13
CA THR A 159 10.61 3.58 -10.49
C THR A 159 10.91 2.65 -9.30
N GLN A 160 9.91 2.16 -8.56
CA GLN A 160 10.14 0.99 -7.68
C GLN A 160 9.06 -0.11 -7.70
N GLY A 161 7.91 0.10 -8.36
CA GLY A 161 6.92 -0.98 -8.55
C GLY A 161 7.30 -1.99 -9.63
N VAL A 162 8.14 -1.59 -10.60
CA VAL A 162 8.58 -2.43 -11.72
C VAL A 162 9.91 -3.13 -11.42
N TYR A 163 10.76 -2.54 -10.58
CA TYR A 163 12.11 -3.05 -10.30
C TYR A 163 12.10 -4.38 -9.51
N SER A 164 11.17 -4.57 -8.57
CA SER A 164 11.12 -5.81 -7.79
C SER A 164 10.64 -7.03 -8.60
N GLN A 165 9.92 -6.81 -9.70
CA GLN A 165 9.53 -7.87 -10.63
C GLN A 165 10.62 -8.11 -11.69
N LEU A 166 11.23 -7.04 -12.23
CA LEU A 166 12.32 -7.13 -13.21
C LEU A 166 13.61 -7.77 -12.64
N LEU A 167 13.86 -7.68 -11.33
CA LEU A 167 15.03 -8.29 -10.68
C LEU A 167 14.84 -9.77 -10.29
N ARG A 168 13.63 -10.32 -10.39
CA ARG A 168 13.39 -11.75 -10.13
C ARG A 168 13.44 -12.60 -11.39
N GLU A 169 12.94 -12.08 -12.51
CA GLU A 169 13.09 -12.70 -13.83
C GLU A 169 13.18 -11.59 -14.89
N PRO A 170 14.33 -11.43 -15.58
CA PRO A 170 14.39 -10.49 -16.69
C PRO A 170 13.44 -10.98 -17.79
N PRO A 171 12.49 -10.15 -18.27
CA PRO A 171 11.65 -10.53 -19.39
C PRO A 171 12.56 -10.82 -20.58
N GLU A 172 12.30 -11.91 -21.28
CA GLU A 172 12.95 -12.24 -22.54
C GLU A 172 12.60 -11.12 -23.54
N LEU A 173 13.47 -10.12 -23.64
CA LEU A 173 13.25 -8.94 -24.45
C LEU A 173 13.27 -9.36 -25.92
N ALA A 174 12.14 -9.20 -26.61
CA ALA A 174 12.10 -9.30 -28.06
C ALA A 174 13.17 -8.36 -28.66
N PRO A 175 13.96 -8.82 -29.64
CA PRO A 175 15.05 -8.05 -30.20
C PRO A 175 14.54 -6.70 -30.75
N GLY A 176 15.12 -5.60 -30.27
CA GLY A 176 14.85 -4.25 -30.77
C GLY A 176 14.29 -3.24 -29.77
N ARG A 177 13.99 -3.61 -28.51
CA ARG A 177 13.57 -2.64 -27.48
C ARG A 177 14.74 -2.23 -26.57
N VAL A 178 15.08 -0.94 -26.60
CA VAL A 178 16.04 -0.30 -25.68
C VAL A 178 15.28 0.14 -24.42
N VAL A 179 15.78 -0.24 -23.23
CA VAL A 179 15.27 0.24 -21.95
C VAL A 179 16.38 1.03 -21.27
N TYR A 180 16.09 2.28 -20.89
CA TYR A 180 17.01 3.11 -20.12
C TYR A 180 16.90 2.74 -18.64
N LEU A 181 17.99 2.24 -18.05
CA LEU A 181 18.13 2.11 -16.60
C LEU A 181 18.65 3.44 -16.05
N LEU A 182 17.80 4.20 -15.37
CA LEU A 182 18.21 5.41 -14.67
C LEU A 182 18.56 5.03 -13.23
N GLN A 183 19.82 5.22 -12.84
CA GLN A 183 20.25 5.12 -11.46
C GLN A 183 20.22 6.53 -10.85
N LEU A 184 19.40 6.72 -9.81
CA LEU A 184 19.40 7.94 -9.01
C LEU A 184 20.53 7.81 -7.97
N ALA A 185 21.68 8.40 -8.27
CA ALA A 185 22.66 8.76 -7.25
C ALA A 185 22.57 10.27 -7.05
N GLU A 186 22.41 10.71 -5.80
CA GLU A 186 22.29 12.12 -5.46
C GLU A 186 23.56 12.89 -5.89
N GLY A 187 23.38 13.98 -6.66
CA GLY A 187 24.40 15.02 -6.82
C GLY A 187 25.30 14.99 -8.06
N VAL A 188 25.08 14.14 -9.06
CA VAL A 188 25.86 14.16 -10.34
C VAL A 188 24.98 14.66 -11.49
N PRO A 189 25.41 15.64 -12.31
CA PRO A 189 24.63 16.07 -13.47
C PRO A 189 24.52 14.95 -14.51
N MET A 190 23.32 14.83 -15.08
CA MET A 190 22.90 13.81 -16.04
C MET A 190 23.88 13.65 -17.21
N ALA A 191 24.58 12.52 -17.27
CA ALA A 191 25.17 12.03 -18.50
C ALA A 191 24.35 10.82 -18.98
N PRO A 192 23.80 10.83 -20.21
CA PRO A 192 23.13 9.64 -20.75
C PRO A 192 24.17 8.53 -20.95
N LEU A 193 23.98 7.40 -20.25
CA LEU A 193 24.75 6.20 -20.54
C LEU A 193 24.34 5.66 -21.93
N LEU A 194 25.35 5.36 -22.75
CA LEU A 194 25.22 4.82 -24.10
C LEU A 194 24.36 3.54 -24.12
N PRO A 195 23.67 3.25 -25.24
CA PRO A 195 22.81 2.08 -25.36
C PRO A 195 23.58 0.78 -25.11
N PHE A 196 23.08 -0.04 -24.20
CA PHE A 196 23.53 -1.41 -24.02
C PHE A 196 23.06 -2.25 -25.21
N VAL A 197 23.92 -2.41 -26.21
CA VAL A 197 23.72 -3.39 -27.28
C VAL A 197 24.24 -4.73 -26.75
N SER A 198 23.36 -5.72 -26.64
CA SER A 198 23.76 -7.10 -26.39
C SER A 198 24.72 -7.56 -27.50
N ARG A 199 26.03 -7.56 -27.23
CA ARG A 199 26.98 -8.33 -28.03
C ARG A 199 26.99 -9.74 -27.45
N ARG A 200 26.75 -10.74 -28.30
CA ARG A 200 27.10 -12.14 -27.98
C ARG A 200 28.56 -12.15 -27.55
N VAL A 201 28.84 -12.51 -26.31
CA VAL A 201 30.19 -12.89 -25.88
C VAL A 201 30.42 -14.31 -26.42
N PRO A 202 31.35 -14.53 -27.36
CA PRO A 202 31.71 -15.88 -27.77
C PRO A 202 32.39 -16.56 -26.58
N GLY A 203 31.86 -17.69 -26.11
CA GLY A 203 32.60 -18.58 -25.20
C GLY A 203 31.87 -19.05 -23.93
N VAL A 204 30.69 -18.54 -23.59
CA VAL A 204 29.95 -19.04 -22.41
C VAL A 204 29.08 -20.23 -22.80
N ARG A 205 29.50 -21.43 -22.41
CA ARG A 205 28.75 -22.69 -22.58
C ARG A 205 27.49 -22.66 -21.71
N LYS A 206 26.32 -22.89 -22.33
CA LYS A 206 25.07 -23.16 -21.60
C LYS A 206 25.17 -24.54 -20.93
N THR A 207 25.11 -24.61 -19.61
CA THR A 207 24.67 -25.83 -18.92
C THR A 207 23.15 -25.91 -19.06
N GLY A 208 22.71 -26.78 -19.97
CA GLY A 208 21.29 -27.00 -20.23
C GLY A 208 20.63 -27.79 -19.11
N ILE A 209 19.50 -27.29 -18.63
CA ILE A 209 18.47 -28.14 -18.02
C ILE A 209 17.33 -28.19 -19.03
N SER A 210 17.13 -29.37 -19.61
CA SER A 210 16.04 -29.69 -20.53
C SER A 210 14.83 -30.15 -19.72
N HIS A 211 13.73 -29.40 -19.75
CA HIS A 211 12.41 -29.93 -19.37
C HIS A 211 11.60 -30.26 -20.63
N ARG A 212 11.39 -31.57 -20.82
CA ARG A 212 10.44 -32.14 -21.79
C ARG A 212 9.06 -32.14 -21.13
N LEU A 213 8.11 -31.44 -21.74
CA LEU A 213 6.70 -31.47 -21.35
C LEU A 213 6.07 -32.79 -21.81
N THR A 214 5.59 -33.59 -20.87
CA THR A 214 4.57 -34.62 -21.12
C THR A 214 3.57 -34.58 -19.97
N GLY A 215 2.29 -34.48 -20.32
CA GLY A 215 1.19 -34.25 -19.37
C GLY A 215 0.84 -35.45 -18.49
N GLY A 216 -0.03 -35.18 -17.51
CA GLY A 216 -0.80 -36.18 -16.79
C GLY A 216 -0.34 -36.44 -15.35
N GLY A 217 -1.23 -36.11 -14.40
CA GLY A 217 -1.33 -36.78 -13.11
C GLY A 217 -0.34 -36.37 -12.01
N THR A 218 -0.76 -35.47 -11.11
CA THR A 218 -0.09 -35.30 -9.81
C THR A 218 -0.50 -36.45 -8.89
N GLN A 219 0.33 -37.49 -8.80
CA GLN A 219 0.40 -38.35 -7.62
C GLN A 219 1.53 -37.83 -6.70
N ILE A 220 1.17 -37.51 -5.47
CA ILE A 220 2.12 -37.19 -4.41
C ILE A 220 2.43 -38.51 -3.68
N SER A 221 3.67 -39.00 -3.79
CA SER A 221 4.19 -40.00 -2.85
C SER A 221 5.51 -39.53 -2.27
N ARG A 222 5.54 -39.37 -0.93
CA ARG A 222 6.76 -39.23 -0.14
C ARG A 222 7.62 -40.49 -0.32
N ARG A 223 8.93 -40.31 -0.52
CA ARG A 223 9.93 -41.31 -0.11
C ARG A 223 11.03 -40.65 0.71
N LEU A 224 11.17 -41.18 1.91
CA LEU A 224 12.35 -41.12 2.75
C LEU A 224 13.40 -42.07 2.16
N SER A 225 14.66 -41.66 2.19
CA SER A 225 15.85 -42.51 2.04
C SER A 225 17.01 -41.69 2.64
N GLY A 226 17.70 -42.09 3.70
CA GLY A 226 17.94 -43.45 4.18
C GLY A 226 19.10 -44.06 3.41
N ASP A 227 20.15 -44.41 4.15
CA ASP A 227 21.40 -45.08 3.79
C ASP A 227 22.47 -44.22 3.08
N GLY A 228 23.73 -44.20 3.50
CA GLY A 228 24.42 -45.12 4.39
C GLY A 228 25.60 -45.75 3.67
N ASN A 229 26.75 -45.73 4.34
CA ASN A 229 27.95 -46.55 4.17
C ASN A 229 29.07 -46.13 3.18
N ARG A 230 30.23 -45.87 3.80
CA ARG A 230 31.52 -46.61 3.69
C ARG A 230 32.25 -46.57 2.33
N GLU A 231 33.58 -46.55 2.22
CA GLU A 231 34.73 -46.57 3.14
C GLU A 231 35.99 -46.36 2.25
N ASN A 232 37.15 -46.18 2.91
CA ASN A 232 38.54 -46.32 2.44
C ASN A 232 39.12 -45.07 1.72
N GLN A 233 40.22 -44.47 2.18
CA GLN A 233 41.39 -44.97 2.92
C GLN A 233 41.87 -43.96 3.96
#